data_AF-A0A7W1SK88-F1
#
_entry.id   AF-A0A7W1SK88-F1
#
_cell.length_a   1.000
_cell.length_b   1.000
_cell.length_c   1.000
_cell.angle_alpha   90.00
_cell.angle_beta   90.00
_cell.angle_gamma   90.00
#
_symmetry.space_group_name_H-M   'P 1'
#
loop_
_entity.id
_entity.type
_entity.pdbx_description
1 polymer ?
#
loop_
_entity_poly.entity_id
_entity_poly.type
_entity_poly.pdbx_seq_one_letter_code
_entity_poly.pdbx_strand_id
1 'polypeptide(L)'
;MPQAEVHSTGGRRLQASSGLVPDVVLGQDTLTTLEATFARSLGEQVPVFRDVLTAYALELREGKVIAAEQFEVTPGMRAEVQRRLRDRGVAVEDSVFGGAARLVAEQLGFEIARYTFGPAAERRRRAAGDAQIQRAIELARGTTSPQALLGLADPPAAQLH
;
A
#
# COMPACT_ATOMS: atom_id res chain seq x y z
N MET A 1 35.17 20.64 -14.68
CA MET A 1 34.43 20.21 -15.89
C MET A 1 33.01 20.70 -15.75
N PRO A 2 32.50 21.58 -16.64
CA PRO A 2 31.08 21.95 -16.61
C PRO A 2 30.24 20.70 -16.89
N GLN A 3 29.26 20.40 -16.03
CA GLN A 3 28.38 19.26 -16.26
C GLN A 3 27.53 19.55 -17.50
N ALA A 4 27.46 18.58 -18.43
CA ALA A 4 26.63 18.69 -19.62
C ALA A 4 25.16 18.79 -19.19
N GLU A 5 24.46 19.79 -19.72
CA GLU A 5 23.06 20.01 -19.43
C GLU A 5 22.20 18.93 -20.12
N VAL A 6 21.66 18.00 -19.33
CA VAL A 6 20.85 16.90 -19.85
C VAL A 6 19.41 17.36 -20.00
N HIS A 7 18.79 17.06 -21.13
CA HIS A 7 17.38 17.35 -21.41
C HIS A 7 16.62 16.06 -21.74
N SER A 8 15.34 16.01 -21.39
CA SER A 8 14.44 14.97 -21.88
C SER A 8 14.17 15.16 -23.38
N THR A 9 13.65 14.12 -24.05
CA THR A 9 13.19 14.22 -25.45
C THR A 9 12.13 15.31 -25.65
N GLY A 10 11.38 15.66 -24.60
CA GLY A 10 10.40 16.76 -24.59
C GLY A 10 10.99 18.14 -24.26
N GLY A 11 12.31 18.28 -24.17
CA GLY A 11 12.99 19.55 -23.90
C GLY A 11 13.07 19.96 -22.42
N ARG A 12 12.57 19.14 -21.49
CA ARG A 12 12.66 19.43 -20.04
C ARG A 12 14.09 19.23 -19.56
N ARG A 13 14.69 20.25 -18.94
CA ARG A 13 16.01 20.14 -18.31
C ARG A 13 15.96 19.14 -17.15
N LEU A 14 16.88 18.18 -17.15
CA LEU A 14 17.04 17.19 -16.10
C LEU A 14 18.22 17.61 -15.23
N GLN A 15 17.99 17.87 -13.95
CA GLN A 15 19.10 18.09 -13.02
C GLN A 15 19.84 16.78 -12.80
N ALA A 16 21.14 16.77 -13.13
CA ALA A 16 21.98 15.57 -13.08
C ALA A 16 22.15 14.97 -11.66
N SER A 17 21.79 15.70 -10.61
CA SER A 17 22.07 15.34 -9.22
C SER A 17 20.85 15.07 -8.32
N SER A 18 19.61 15.32 -8.76
CA SER A 18 18.44 15.26 -7.86
C SER A 18 17.38 14.20 -8.20
N GLY A 19 17.65 13.30 -9.16
CA GLY A 19 16.67 12.29 -9.59
C GLY A 19 15.51 12.87 -10.41
N LEU A 20 14.54 12.01 -10.77
CA LEU A 20 13.35 12.44 -11.49
C LEU A 20 12.40 13.19 -10.54
N VAL A 21 12.20 14.48 -10.79
CA VAL A 21 11.19 15.29 -10.09
C VAL A 21 9.81 14.94 -10.67
N PRO A 22 8.84 14.50 -9.83
CA PRO A 22 7.51 14.16 -10.27
C PRO A 22 6.70 15.41 -10.59
N ASP A 23 5.87 15.33 -11.63
CA ASP A 23 4.98 16.41 -12.04
C ASP A 23 3.72 16.51 -11.16
N VAL A 24 3.29 15.38 -10.59
CA VAL A 24 2.18 15.31 -9.63
C VAL A 24 2.73 14.73 -8.33
N VAL A 25 2.74 15.54 -7.28
CA VAL A 25 3.06 15.09 -5.92
C VAL A 25 1.77 14.65 -5.26
N LEU A 26 1.74 13.39 -4.82
CA LEU A 26 0.64 12.87 -4.01
C LEU A 26 0.94 13.02 -2.53
N GLY A 27 -0.11 13.10 -1.72
CA GLY A 27 0.01 13.00 -0.27
C GLY A 27 0.71 11.71 0.14
N GLN A 28 1.44 11.78 1.26
CA GLN A 28 2.22 10.65 1.78
C GLN A 28 1.30 9.44 2.05
N ASP A 29 1.50 8.34 1.31
CA ASP A 29 0.93 7.03 1.63
C ASP A 29 1.79 6.36 2.71
N THR A 30 1.71 6.91 3.92
CA THR A 30 2.50 6.45 5.07
C THR A 30 1.61 5.87 6.16
N LEU A 31 2.20 5.00 6.96
CA LEU A 31 1.56 4.49 8.17
C LEU A 31 1.24 5.67 9.09
N THR A 32 0.03 5.65 9.66
CA THR A 32 -0.30 6.54 10.78
C THR A 32 0.66 6.30 11.94
N THR A 33 0.78 7.25 12.87
CA THR A 33 1.64 7.09 14.06
C THR A 33 1.33 5.81 14.84
N LEU A 34 0.05 5.43 14.93
CA LEU A 34 -0.39 4.22 15.63
C LEU A 34 0.02 2.96 14.86
N GLU A 35 -0.16 2.93 13.54
CA GLU A 35 0.27 1.81 12.70
C GLU A 35 1.79 1.64 12.68
N ALA A 36 2.53 2.74 12.63
CA ALA A 36 3.99 2.72 12.74
C ALA A 36 4.45 2.23 14.12
N THR A 37 3.69 2.53 15.18
CA THR A 37 3.96 2.02 16.54
C THR A 37 3.70 0.52 16.61
N PHE A 38 2.60 0.04 16.03
CA PHE A 38 2.34 -1.39 15.92
C PHE A 38 3.43 -2.12 15.14
N ALA A 39 3.80 -1.62 13.96
CA ALA A 39 4.87 -2.23 13.15
C ALA A 39 6.20 -2.33 13.91
N ARG A 40 6.55 -1.28 14.67
CA ARG A 40 7.73 -1.29 15.55
C ARG A 40 7.60 -2.26 16.71
N SER A 41 6.42 -2.39 17.32
CA SER A 41 6.19 -3.31 18.43
C SER A 41 6.32 -4.79 18.03
N LEU A 42 6.09 -5.11 16.75
CA LEU A 42 6.31 -6.46 16.26
C LEU A 42 7.80 -6.82 16.23
N GLY A 43 8.69 -5.88 15.84
CA GLY A 43 10.14 -6.11 15.83
C GLY A 43 10.54 -7.41 15.12
N GLU A 44 11.23 -8.30 15.82
CA GLU A 44 11.65 -9.61 15.31
C GLU A 44 10.49 -10.61 15.11
N GLN A 45 9.29 -10.30 15.63
CA GLN A 45 8.07 -11.12 15.53
C GLN A 45 7.25 -10.83 14.26
N VAL A 46 7.74 -9.98 13.34
CA VAL A 46 7.08 -9.75 12.05
C VAL A 46 6.82 -11.04 11.26
N PRO A 47 7.75 -12.03 11.19
CA PRO A 47 7.48 -13.32 10.56
C PRO A 47 6.30 -14.05 11.22
N VAL A 48 6.23 -14.08 12.56
CA VAL A 48 5.13 -14.71 13.30
C VAL A 48 3.79 -14.05 12.98
N PHE A 49 3.76 -12.72 12.84
CA PHE A 49 2.57 -12.01 12.39
C PHE A 49 2.14 -12.44 10.97
N ARG A 50 3.07 -12.50 10.02
CA ARG A 50 2.79 -12.95 8.65
C ARG A 50 2.28 -14.40 8.62
N ASP A 51 2.83 -15.26 9.45
CA ASP A 51 2.40 -16.65 9.58
C ASP A 51 0.99 -16.76 10.18
N VAL A 52 0.65 -15.92 11.17
CA VAL A 52 -0.72 -15.86 11.73
C VAL A 52 -1.73 -15.46 10.64
N LEU A 53 -1.43 -14.41 9.87
CA LEU A 53 -2.30 -13.96 8.78
C LEU A 53 -2.49 -15.05 7.72
N THR A 54 -1.38 -15.69 7.32
CA THR A 54 -1.37 -16.76 6.32
C THR A 54 -2.19 -17.97 6.77
N ALA A 55 -1.94 -18.46 7.99
CA ALA A 55 -2.68 -19.59 8.55
C ALA A 55 -4.18 -19.28 8.63
N TYR A 56 -4.56 -18.09 9.08
CA TYR A 56 -5.96 -17.72 9.17
C TYR A 56 -6.63 -17.57 7.80
N ALA A 57 -5.94 -17.01 6.81
CA ALA A 57 -6.45 -16.92 5.45
C ALA A 57 -6.69 -18.30 4.81
N LEU A 58 -5.80 -19.27 5.05
CA LEU A 58 -5.95 -20.65 4.60
C LEU A 58 -7.16 -21.33 5.24
N GLU A 59 -7.37 -21.14 6.54
CA GLU A 59 -8.54 -21.68 7.25
C GLU A 59 -9.86 -21.07 6.73
N LEU A 60 -9.90 -19.75 6.48
CA LEU A 60 -11.08 -19.09 5.91
C LEU A 60 -11.42 -19.62 4.51
N ARG A 61 -10.39 -19.92 3.70
CA ARG A 61 -10.54 -20.56 2.39
C ARG A 61 -11.09 -21.98 2.53
N GLU A 62 -10.53 -22.80 3.42
CA GLU A 62 -10.99 -24.18 3.65
C GLU A 62 -12.44 -24.23 4.13
N GLY A 63 -12.81 -23.32 5.04
CA GLY A 63 -14.17 -23.15 5.53
C GLY A 63 -15.14 -22.52 4.52
N LYS A 64 -14.66 -22.09 3.34
CA LYS A 64 -15.44 -21.37 2.30
C LYS A 64 -16.20 -20.17 2.86
N VAL A 65 -15.62 -19.49 3.86
CA VAL A 65 -16.25 -18.36 4.57
C VAL A 65 -16.37 -17.15 3.63
N ILE A 66 -15.41 -16.97 2.73
CA ILE A 66 -15.33 -15.86 1.79
C ILE A 66 -15.65 -16.37 0.37
N ALA A 67 -16.80 -15.94 -0.18
CA ALA A 67 -17.30 -16.42 -1.47
C ALA A 67 -17.05 -15.47 -2.65
N ALA A 68 -16.71 -14.19 -2.39
CA ALA A 68 -16.53 -13.17 -3.42
C ALA A 68 -15.29 -12.30 -3.16
N GLU A 69 -14.68 -11.76 -4.22
CA GLU A 69 -13.45 -10.95 -4.14
C GLU A 69 -13.66 -9.61 -3.41
N GLN A 70 -14.86 -9.05 -3.47
CA GLN A 70 -15.26 -7.78 -2.83
C GLN A 70 -15.62 -7.91 -1.34
N PHE A 71 -14.96 -8.81 -0.62
CA PHE A 71 -15.20 -8.99 0.81
C PHE A 71 -14.53 -7.89 1.66
N GLU A 72 -15.07 -7.72 2.86
CA GLU A 72 -14.52 -6.86 3.90
C GLU A 72 -13.94 -7.68 5.05
N VAL A 73 -12.84 -7.21 5.63
CA VAL A 73 -12.27 -7.84 6.83
C VAL A 73 -13.02 -7.32 8.05
N THR A 74 -13.76 -8.22 8.69
CA THR A 74 -14.62 -7.88 9.83
C THR A 74 -13.83 -7.59 11.11
N PRO A 75 -14.42 -6.87 12.09
CA PRO A 75 -13.81 -6.72 13.41
C PRO A 75 -13.50 -8.07 14.10
N GLY A 76 -14.37 -9.08 13.91
CA GLY A 76 -14.16 -10.42 14.45
C GLY A 76 -12.93 -11.11 13.87
N MET A 77 -12.69 -10.97 12.56
CA MET A 77 -11.47 -11.47 11.92
C MET A 77 -10.20 -10.83 12.49
N ARG A 78 -10.23 -9.52 12.78
CA ARG A 78 -9.08 -8.84 13.41
C ARG A 78 -8.86 -9.29 14.85
N ALA A 79 -9.95 -9.47 15.62
CA ALA A 79 -9.86 -9.99 16.98
C ALA A 79 -9.27 -11.40 16.99
N GLU A 80 -9.59 -12.23 16.00
CA GLU A 80 -9.01 -13.56 15.84
C GLU A 80 -7.50 -13.51 15.54
N VAL A 81 -7.04 -12.57 14.70
CA VAL A 81 -5.60 -12.33 14.51
C VAL A 81 -4.92 -11.93 15.82
N GLN A 82 -5.51 -11.01 16.58
CA GLN A 82 -4.97 -10.59 17.88
C GLN A 82 -4.85 -11.76 18.85
N ARG A 83 -5.90 -12.59 18.93
CA ARG A 83 -5.93 -13.79 19.78
C ARG A 83 -4.80 -14.74 19.41
N ARG A 84 -4.64 -15.05 18.12
CA ARG A 84 -3.57 -15.96 17.63
C ARG A 84 -2.17 -15.42 17.87
N LEU A 85 -1.97 -14.11 17.74
CA LEU A 85 -0.68 -13.48 18.07
C LEU A 85 -0.34 -13.69 19.55
N ARG A 86 -1.31 -13.48 20.45
CA ARG A 86 -1.13 -13.72 21.89
C ARG A 86 -0.84 -15.19 22.19
N ASP A 87 -1.55 -16.12 21.54
CA ASP A 87 -1.31 -17.56 21.68
C ASP A 87 0.11 -17.95 21.25
N ARG A 88 0.73 -17.20 20.33
CA ARG A 88 2.13 -17.37 19.90
C ARG A 88 3.13 -16.56 20.72
N GLY A 89 2.71 -15.95 21.83
CA GLY A 89 3.58 -15.18 22.73
C GLY A 89 3.95 -13.79 22.23
N VAL A 90 3.27 -13.27 21.20
CA VAL A 90 3.52 -11.92 20.69
C VAL A 90 2.78 -10.90 21.56
N ALA A 91 3.53 -10.21 22.43
CA ALA A 91 3.01 -9.22 23.36
C ALA A 91 2.81 -7.86 22.67
N VAL A 92 1.59 -7.64 22.17
CA VAL A 92 1.17 -6.33 21.63
C VAL A 92 0.00 -5.83 22.48
N GLU A 93 0.14 -4.61 23.00
CA GLU A 93 -0.90 -3.90 23.76
C GLU A 93 -2.19 -3.73 22.94
N ASP A 94 -3.33 -3.82 23.62
CA ASP A 94 -4.66 -3.78 22.97
C ASP A 94 -4.91 -2.46 22.26
N SER A 95 -4.45 -1.36 22.87
CA SER A 95 -4.51 -0.02 22.30
C SER A 95 -3.64 0.10 21.05
N VAL A 96 -2.47 -0.54 21.03
CA VAL A 96 -1.54 -0.54 19.88
C VAL A 96 -2.11 -1.37 18.74
N PHE A 97 -2.64 -2.56 19.03
CA PHE A 97 -3.29 -3.39 18.02
C PHE A 97 -4.56 -2.73 17.46
N GLY A 98 -5.38 -2.13 18.34
CA GLY A 98 -6.59 -1.39 17.94
C GLY A 98 -6.26 -0.17 17.06
N GLY A 99 -5.19 0.56 17.39
CA GLY A 99 -4.69 1.67 16.59
C GLY A 99 -4.18 1.28 15.19
N ALA A 100 -3.88 0.00 14.97
CA ALA A 100 -3.46 -0.56 13.69
C ALA A 100 -4.57 -1.33 12.95
N ALA A 101 -5.84 -1.13 13.33
CA ALA A 101 -6.97 -1.90 12.79
C ALA A 101 -7.05 -1.87 11.25
N ARG A 102 -6.78 -0.71 10.63
CA ARG A 102 -6.77 -0.57 9.16
C ARG A 102 -5.62 -1.38 8.55
N LEU A 103 -4.39 -1.18 9.01
CA LEU A 103 -3.23 -1.95 8.55
C LEU A 103 -3.45 -3.46 8.69
N VAL A 104 -3.93 -3.94 9.85
CA VAL A 104 -4.19 -5.37 10.05
C VAL A 104 -5.28 -5.88 9.09
N ALA A 105 -6.36 -5.12 8.90
CA ALA A 105 -7.40 -5.46 7.95
C ALA A 105 -6.87 -5.55 6.50
N GLU A 106 -6.03 -4.61 6.09
CA GLU A 106 -5.43 -4.60 4.76
C GLU A 106 -4.52 -5.82 4.56
N GLN A 107 -3.59 -6.06 5.49
CA GLN A 107 -2.66 -7.19 5.37
C GLN A 107 -3.40 -8.53 5.37
N LEU A 108 -4.39 -8.71 6.25
CA LEU A 108 -5.22 -9.91 6.25
C LEU A 108 -6.04 -10.03 4.95
N GLY A 109 -6.58 -8.93 4.46
CA GLY A 109 -7.35 -8.89 3.21
C GLY A 109 -6.51 -9.31 2.00
N PHE A 110 -5.22 -8.96 1.97
CA PHE A 110 -4.31 -9.42 0.92
C PHE A 110 -4.07 -10.92 0.99
N GLU A 111 -3.82 -11.47 2.18
CA GLU A 111 -3.64 -12.93 2.33
C GLU A 111 -4.91 -13.70 1.95
N ILE A 112 -6.08 -13.28 2.44
CA ILE A 112 -7.36 -13.90 2.07
C ILE A 112 -7.56 -13.86 0.56
N ALA A 113 -7.35 -12.70 -0.07
CA ALA A 113 -7.49 -12.56 -1.52
C ALA A 113 -6.53 -13.50 -2.28
N ARG A 114 -5.28 -13.57 -1.84
CA ARG A 114 -4.23 -14.39 -2.45
C ARG A 114 -4.55 -15.88 -2.36
N TYR A 115 -4.95 -16.36 -1.19
CA TYR A 115 -5.17 -17.80 -0.97
C TYR A 115 -6.54 -18.27 -1.47
N THR A 116 -7.56 -17.41 -1.42
CA THR A 116 -8.92 -17.78 -1.85
C THR A 116 -9.12 -17.62 -3.35
N PHE A 117 -8.62 -16.52 -3.93
CA PHE A 117 -8.90 -16.13 -5.33
C PHE A 117 -7.64 -16.06 -6.21
N GLY A 118 -6.46 -16.24 -5.61
CA GLY A 118 -5.18 -16.30 -6.32
C GLY A 118 -4.43 -14.97 -6.38
N PRO A 119 -3.17 -14.98 -6.87
CA PRO A 119 -2.30 -13.81 -6.87
C PRO A 119 -2.82 -12.61 -7.69
N ALA A 120 -3.63 -12.86 -8.73
CA ALA A 120 -4.20 -11.77 -9.53
C ALA A 120 -5.25 -10.96 -8.75
N ALA A 121 -6.07 -11.63 -7.93
CA ALA A 121 -7.08 -10.99 -7.10
C ALA A 121 -6.43 -10.15 -5.99
N GLU A 122 -5.37 -10.66 -5.37
CA GLU A 122 -4.59 -9.91 -4.39
C GLU A 122 -3.97 -8.64 -4.98
N ARG A 123 -3.36 -8.72 -6.17
CA ARG A 123 -2.85 -7.54 -6.88
C ARG A 123 -3.94 -6.52 -7.21
N ARG A 124 -5.11 -6.98 -7.68
CA ARG A 124 -6.27 -6.08 -7.92
C ARG A 124 -6.70 -5.39 -6.63
N ARG A 125 -6.76 -6.12 -5.51
CA ARG A 125 -7.13 -5.56 -4.21
C ARG A 125 -6.12 -4.51 -3.73
N ARG A 126 -4.82 -4.76 -3.87
CA ARG A 126 -3.78 -3.76 -3.57
C ARG A 126 -3.94 -2.51 -4.44
N ALA A 127 -4.10 -2.69 -5.74
CA ALA A 127 -4.28 -1.58 -6.68
C ALA A 127 -5.55 -0.76 -6.39
N ALA A 128 -6.63 -1.38 -5.91
CA ALA A 128 -7.86 -0.70 -5.56
C ALA A 128 -7.72 0.22 -4.33
N GLY A 129 -6.84 -0.12 -3.38
CA GLY A 129 -6.57 0.67 -2.18
C GLY A 129 -5.42 1.67 -2.32
N ASP A 130 -4.63 1.57 -3.40
CA ASP A 130 -3.44 2.39 -3.62
C ASP A 130 -3.83 3.74 -4.25
N ALA A 131 -3.72 4.82 -3.47
CA ALA A 131 -4.08 6.18 -3.90
C ALA A 131 -3.25 6.66 -5.09
N GLN A 132 -2.00 6.20 -5.23
CA GLN A 132 -1.15 6.54 -6.35
C GLN A 132 -1.59 5.84 -7.63
N ILE A 133 -1.94 4.56 -7.55
CA ILE A 133 -2.50 3.83 -8.69
C ILE A 133 -3.86 4.42 -9.09
N GLN A 134 -4.74 4.72 -8.14
CA GLN A 134 -6.03 5.34 -8.43
C GLN A 134 -5.85 6.69 -9.14
N ARG A 135 -4.95 7.55 -8.63
CA ARG A 135 -4.68 8.84 -9.27
C ARG A 135 -4.08 8.68 -10.67
N ALA A 136 -3.16 7.72 -10.84
CA ALA A 136 -2.58 7.45 -12.16
C ALA A 136 -3.64 6.99 -13.17
N ILE A 137 -4.59 6.14 -12.74
CA ILE A 137 -5.72 5.69 -13.57
C ILE A 137 -6.64 6.86 -13.92
N GLU A 138 -6.96 7.74 -12.97
CA GLU A 138 -7.75 8.95 -13.22
C GLU A 138 -7.10 9.84 -14.27
N LEU A 139 -5.81 10.14 -14.11
CA LEU A 139 -5.06 10.98 -15.05
C LEU A 139 -5.01 10.33 -16.44
N ALA A 140 -4.73 9.03 -16.51
CA ALA A 140 -4.68 8.30 -17.78
C ALA A 140 -6.05 8.28 -18.50
N ARG A 141 -7.16 8.09 -17.76
CA ARG A 141 -8.52 8.10 -18.34
C ARG A 141 -8.99 9.50 -18.73
N GLY A 142 -8.49 10.54 -18.05
CA GLY A 142 -8.82 11.92 -18.34
C GLY A 142 -8.16 12.50 -19.60
N THR A 143 -7.33 11.71 -20.30
CA THR A 143 -6.58 12.17 -21.47
C THR A 143 -6.76 11.24 -22.67
N THR A 144 -6.63 11.79 -23.87
CA THR A 144 -6.86 11.07 -25.13
C THR A 144 -5.56 10.59 -25.78
N SER A 145 -4.38 10.96 -25.25
CA SER A 145 -3.08 10.54 -25.75
C SER A 145 -1.98 10.68 -24.68
N PRO A 146 -0.86 9.93 -24.80
CA PRO A 146 0.31 10.10 -23.94
C PRO A 146 0.85 11.54 -23.92
N GLN A 147 0.80 12.24 -25.05
CA GLN A 147 1.24 13.64 -25.16
C GLN A 147 0.33 14.58 -24.36
N ALA A 148 -0.98 14.36 -24.39
CA ALA A 148 -1.94 15.12 -23.58
C ALA A 148 -1.72 14.88 -22.08
N LEU A 149 -1.42 13.64 -21.69
CA LEU A 149 -1.08 13.28 -20.30
C LEU A 149 0.18 14.00 -19.81
N LEU A 150 1.24 14.01 -20.62
CA LEU A 150 2.48 14.72 -20.30
C LEU A 150 2.29 16.26 -20.25
N GLY A 151 1.32 16.78 -20.99
CA GLY A 151 0.95 18.20 -21.00
C GLY A 151 0.06 18.66 -19.84
N LEU A 152 -0.43 17.75 -18.99
CA LEU A 152 -1.21 18.12 -17.79
C LEU A 152 -0.34 18.71 -16.66
N ALA A 153 0.98 18.57 -16.77
CA ALA A 153 1.94 19.09 -15.82
C ALA A 153 2.23 20.56 -16.10
N ASP A 154 1.87 21.47 -15.19
CA ASP A 154 2.48 22.81 -15.19
C ASP A 154 3.98 22.66 -14.89
N PRO A 155 4.87 23.44 -15.54
CA PRO A 155 6.28 23.44 -15.22
C PRO A 155 6.42 23.73 -13.72
N PRO A 156 7.28 22.99 -12.99
CA PRO A 156 7.46 23.21 -11.56
C PRO A 156 7.79 24.68 -11.35
N ALA A 157 6.96 25.37 -10.55
CA ALA A 157 7.23 26.73 -10.14
C ALA A 157 8.64 26.74 -9.55
N ALA A 158 9.53 27.52 -10.16
CA ALA A 158 10.86 27.73 -9.63
C ALA A 158 10.71 28.16 -8.17
N GLN A 159 11.11 27.28 -7.24
CA GLN A 159 11.20 27.63 -5.84
C GLN A 159 12.30 28.69 -5.74
N LEU A 160 11.85 29.96 -5.75
CA LEU A 160 12.68 31.10 -5.41
C LEU A 160 13.00 30.98 -3.91
N HIS A 161 14.27 30.71 -3.63
CA HIS A 161 14.87 30.90 -2.31
C HIS A 161 15.18 32.37 -2.07
#